data_AF-A0A934DXF7-F1
#
_entry.id   AF-A0A934DXF7-F1
#
_cell.length_a   1.000
_cell.length_b   1.000
_cell.length_c   1.000
_cell.angle_alpha   90.00
_cell.angle_beta   90.00
_cell.angle_gamma   90.00
#
_symmetry.space_group_name_H-M   'P 1'
#
loop_
_entity.id
_entity.type
_entity.pdbx_description
1 polymer ?
#
loop_
_entity_poly.entity_id
_entity_poly.type
_entity_poly.pdbx_seq_one_letter_code
_entity_poly.pdbx_strand_id
1 'polypeptide(L)'
;MITKRRLAALAVVVLSLTGCSKKKDGDAQSGAQAGGGTQTAVTQTGPQPGGKQPGSADPGAKTPEGCNSDLSQPIEADYTLTEKCSPYKIGSDFGIDGYTLTIEPGVELRFADNTRLGAGYSKPGRLVVKGTKEKPVRMIGARSAAGSWAGVKLWTDAGGSSLDNLVIENAGTDDLAALTLDTSDASLTGVVIKGAKKRALELNSPKPLKAIAGLDLKEAGGDPDELVRMTVQAAHSLGAGNAFPEKAIILLHGQANQDIKLTAQGVPYRIFEEMQVDPPEGKSAVLTIEAGVTLQFSDDAALTFGYTQTGAGLKVLGTAEKPVTFTRYGEDQKSTPFRGLSFWGGSRAPELAFAVIEFAGHEDQGAITYRDAKGLGKITHCTFRHLPGPGIVATSAKERFQAFD
;
A
#
# COMPACT_ATOMS: atom_id res chain seq x y z
N MET A 1 -14.84 36.89 -23.07
CA MET A 1 -15.97 35.95 -23.14
C MET A 1 -15.53 34.64 -22.53
N ILE A 2 -15.99 34.37 -21.31
CA ILE A 2 -15.61 33.21 -20.49
C ILE A 2 -16.71 32.16 -20.66
N THR A 3 -16.35 31.00 -21.19
CA THR A 3 -17.29 29.90 -21.44
C THR A 3 -17.33 28.98 -20.22
N LYS A 4 -18.39 29.09 -19.42
CA LYS A 4 -18.69 28.18 -18.30
C LYS A 4 -19.00 26.77 -18.83
N ARG A 5 -18.23 25.76 -18.45
CA ARG A 5 -18.63 24.35 -18.54
C ARG A 5 -19.32 23.93 -17.25
N ARG A 6 -20.55 23.44 -17.36
CA ARG A 6 -21.38 22.93 -16.27
C ARG A 6 -20.94 21.49 -15.95
N LEU A 7 -20.61 21.20 -14.70
CA LEU A 7 -20.53 19.83 -14.18
C LEU A 7 -21.95 19.35 -13.84
N ALA A 8 -22.30 18.15 -14.31
CA ALA A 8 -23.55 17.48 -13.98
C ALA A 8 -23.41 16.81 -12.60
N ALA A 9 -24.34 17.12 -11.69
CA ALA A 9 -24.47 16.49 -10.39
C ALA A 9 -25.09 15.10 -10.53
N LEU A 10 -24.42 14.08 -9.99
CA LEU A 10 -24.94 12.73 -9.86
C LEU A 10 -25.74 12.67 -8.55
N ALA A 11 -27.06 12.50 -8.64
CA ALA A 11 -27.94 12.38 -7.48
C ALA A 11 -27.85 10.97 -6.88
N VAL A 12 -27.41 10.88 -5.62
CA VAL A 12 -27.48 9.63 -4.83
C VAL A 12 -28.84 9.58 -4.13
N VAL A 13 -29.64 8.57 -4.48
CA VAL A 13 -30.91 8.27 -3.81
C VAL A 13 -30.60 7.44 -2.56
N VAL A 14 -30.88 8.00 -1.39
CA VAL A 14 -30.86 7.29 -0.11
C VAL A 14 -32.22 6.61 0.08
N LEU A 15 -32.26 5.28 0.01
CA LEU A 15 -33.42 4.48 0.41
C LEU A 15 -33.34 4.19 1.91
N SER A 16 -34.15 4.88 2.69
CA SER A 16 -34.43 4.56 4.09
C SER A 16 -35.43 3.39 4.16
N LEU A 17 -35.02 2.26 4.71
CA LEU A 17 -35.93 1.17 5.11
C LEU A 17 -36.26 1.31 6.59
N THR A 18 -37.50 1.69 6.89
CA THR A 18 -38.13 1.61 8.22
C THR A 18 -39.15 0.48 8.27
N GLY A 19 -39.14 -0.26 9.38
CA GLY A 19 -40.22 -1.13 9.88
C GLY A 19 -40.03 -2.62 9.56
N CYS A 20 -40.37 -3.59 10.42
CA CYS A 20 -41.00 -3.59 11.73
C CYS A 20 -40.74 -4.94 12.41
N SER A 21 -40.79 -4.92 13.74
CA SER A 21 -40.61 -6.00 14.71
C SER A 21 -41.66 -7.12 14.60
N LYS A 22 -41.31 -8.35 14.99
CA LYS A 22 -42.19 -9.19 15.84
C LYS A 22 -41.44 -10.29 16.59
N LYS A 23 -41.86 -10.39 17.86
CA LYS A 23 -41.41 -11.17 19.02
C LYS A 23 -41.89 -12.63 18.92
N LYS A 24 -41.17 -13.58 19.55
CA LYS A 24 -41.76 -14.73 20.26
C LYS A 24 -40.78 -15.31 21.29
N ASP A 25 -41.27 -15.36 22.53
CA ASP A 25 -40.71 -16.03 23.70
C ASP A 25 -41.02 -17.55 23.67
N GLY A 26 -40.28 -18.37 24.43
CA GLY A 26 -40.77 -19.70 24.87
C GLY A 26 -39.74 -20.84 25.02
N ASP A 27 -39.06 -20.87 26.18
CA ASP A 27 -38.79 -21.98 27.12
C ASP A 27 -38.53 -23.46 26.72
N ALA A 28 -37.48 -23.99 27.40
CA ALA A 28 -37.41 -25.21 28.21
C ALA A 28 -37.25 -26.64 27.60
N GLN A 29 -36.02 -27.16 27.80
CA GLN A 29 -35.64 -28.38 28.55
C GLN A 29 -35.93 -29.82 28.05
N SER A 30 -34.84 -30.60 28.14
CA SER A 30 -34.70 -31.99 28.62
C SER A 30 -34.70 -33.15 27.60
N GLY A 31 -33.78 -34.10 27.84
CA GLY A 31 -33.78 -35.43 27.22
C GLY A 31 -32.38 -35.99 26.93
N ALA A 32 -31.69 -36.47 27.96
CA ALA A 32 -30.47 -37.26 27.81
C ALA A 32 -30.79 -38.74 27.54
N GLN A 33 -30.02 -39.42 26.68
CA GLN A 33 -29.56 -40.78 26.97
C GLN A 33 -28.34 -41.17 26.12
N ALA A 34 -27.47 -41.98 26.75
CA ALA A 34 -26.09 -42.26 26.38
C ALA A 34 -25.87 -43.65 25.80
N GLY A 35 -24.67 -43.83 25.21
CA GLY A 35 -23.98 -45.10 24.92
C GLY A 35 -23.08 -44.93 23.70
N GLY A 36 -21.78 -45.24 23.68
CA GLY A 36 -20.86 -45.84 24.63
C GLY A 36 -19.63 -46.35 23.84
N GLY A 37 -18.44 -46.23 24.45
CA GLY A 37 -17.17 -46.83 24.01
C GLY A 37 -16.28 -45.98 23.09
N THR A 38 -14.95 -45.92 23.20
CA THR A 38 -13.95 -46.35 24.19
C THR A 38 -12.65 -45.60 23.83
N GLN A 39 -11.92 -45.06 24.80
CA GLN A 39 -10.59 -44.46 24.58
C GLN A 39 -9.50 -45.53 24.53
N THR A 40 -8.39 -45.24 23.84
CA THR A 40 -7.06 -45.69 24.27
C THR A 40 -5.99 -44.70 23.84
N ALA A 41 -5.29 -44.13 24.84
CA ALA A 41 -3.94 -43.58 24.73
C ALA A 41 -2.95 -44.75 24.48
N VAL A 42 -1.66 -44.61 24.14
CA VAL A 42 -0.58 -43.96 24.92
C VAL A 42 0.71 -43.79 24.10
N THR A 43 1.45 -42.71 24.42
CA THR A 43 2.92 -42.49 24.49
C THR A 43 3.90 -42.70 23.34
N GLN A 44 4.75 -41.66 23.22
CA GLN A 44 6.06 -41.55 22.58
C GLN A 44 7.18 -42.29 23.34
N THR A 45 8.21 -42.72 22.62
CA THR A 45 9.65 -42.56 22.97
C THR A 45 10.49 -42.52 21.67
N GLY A 46 11.51 -41.64 21.63
CA GLY A 46 12.36 -41.32 20.46
C GLY A 46 13.38 -42.42 20.05
N PRO A 47 14.43 -42.12 19.25
CA PRO A 47 15.38 -41.02 19.51
C PRO A 47 15.91 -40.24 18.28
N GLN A 48 16.53 -39.08 18.54
CA GLN A 48 17.41 -38.32 17.63
C GLN A 48 18.88 -38.61 18.03
N PRO A 49 19.85 -38.61 17.10
CA PRO A 49 20.80 -37.48 16.95
C PRO A 49 21.25 -37.29 15.48
N GLY A 50 21.87 -36.22 14.99
CA GLY A 50 22.46 -34.99 15.51
C GLY A 50 22.73 -34.03 14.32
N GLY A 51 23.21 -32.81 14.60
CA GLY A 51 23.10 -31.67 13.69
C GLY A 51 24.15 -31.50 12.57
N LYS A 52 23.85 -30.54 11.69
CA LYS A 52 24.80 -29.69 10.95
C LYS A 52 24.11 -28.36 10.56
N GLN A 53 24.86 -27.26 10.68
CA GLN A 53 24.51 -25.88 10.36
C GLN A 53 24.72 -25.58 8.84
N PRO A 54 24.51 -24.34 8.34
CA PRO A 54 23.70 -24.03 7.17
C PRO A 54 24.51 -23.92 5.86
N GLY A 55 23.84 -24.17 4.74
CA GLY A 55 24.38 -23.88 3.41
C GLY A 55 24.41 -25.09 2.49
N SER A 56 23.46 -25.13 1.57
CA SER A 56 23.65 -25.78 0.27
C SER A 56 22.64 -25.19 -0.69
N ALA A 57 23.16 -24.59 -1.77
CA ALA A 57 22.41 -24.21 -2.94
C ALA A 57 21.55 -25.39 -3.42
N ASP A 58 20.31 -25.08 -3.81
CA ASP A 58 19.36 -26.06 -4.31
C ASP A 58 19.86 -26.69 -5.65
N PRO A 59 20.13 -28.00 -5.70
CA PRO A 59 20.58 -28.67 -6.91
C PRO A 59 19.35 -29.13 -7.71
N GLY A 60 18.76 -28.20 -8.47
CA GLY A 60 17.61 -28.52 -9.31
C GLY A 60 17.18 -27.47 -10.34
N ALA A 61 17.96 -26.41 -10.57
CA ALA A 61 17.72 -25.50 -11.68
C ALA A 61 17.98 -26.22 -13.00
N LYS A 62 16.92 -26.64 -13.69
CA LYS A 62 17.04 -27.07 -15.08
C LYS A 62 17.19 -25.81 -15.94
N THR A 63 18.40 -25.29 -16.03
CA THR A 63 18.79 -24.48 -17.18
C THR A 63 18.68 -25.41 -18.39
N PRO A 64 17.86 -25.14 -19.41
CA PRO A 64 17.81 -25.99 -20.59
C PRO A 64 19.22 -26.05 -21.17
N GLU A 65 19.64 -27.25 -21.54
CA GLU A 65 20.86 -27.42 -22.31
C GLU A 65 20.62 -26.80 -23.70
N GLY A 66 20.94 -25.51 -23.82
CA GLY A 66 20.67 -24.67 -24.99
C GLY A 66 20.10 -23.32 -24.59
N CYS A 67 20.59 -22.24 -25.19
CA CYS A 67 20.01 -20.91 -25.01
C CYS A 67 18.65 -20.85 -25.71
N ASN A 68 17.56 -21.14 -24.99
CA ASN A 68 16.24 -20.73 -25.44
C ASN A 68 16.02 -19.25 -25.07
N SER A 69 16.31 -18.36 -26.01
CA SER A 69 16.07 -16.92 -25.87
C SER A 69 14.67 -16.50 -26.31
N ASP A 70 13.79 -17.43 -26.71
CA ASP A 70 12.39 -17.16 -27.03
C ASP A 70 11.47 -17.80 -25.98
N LEU A 71 10.91 -16.97 -25.12
CA LEU A 71 10.07 -17.37 -24.01
C LEU A 71 8.62 -17.01 -24.34
N SER A 72 7.88 -18.01 -24.85
CA SER A 72 6.47 -17.86 -25.26
C SER A 72 5.50 -18.73 -24.45
N GLN A 73 6.02 -19.56 -23.54
CA GLN A 73 5.24 -20.45 -22.69
C GLN A 73 5.63 -20.25 -21.22
N PRO A 74 4.69 -20.44 -20.26
CA PRO A 74 5.00 -20.42 -18.84
C PRO A 74 6.13 -21.40 -18.46
N ILE A 75 6.78 -21.16 -17.32
CA ILE A 75 7.75 -22.11 -16.79
C ILE A 75 7.06 -23.33 -16.16
N GLU A 76 7.66 -24.51 -16.32
CA GLU A 76 7.17 -25.78 -15.75
C GLU A 76 8.12 -26.36 -14.69
N ALA A 77 9.16 -25.61 -14.34
CA ALA A 77 10.13 -25.89 -13.29
C ALA A 77 10.82 -24.58 -12.90
N ASP A 78 11.54 -24.57 -11.78
CA ASP A 78 12.41 -23.45 -11.44
C ASP A 78 13.42 -23.19 -12.56
N TYR A 79 13.53 -21.92 -12.93
CA TYR A 79 14.22 -21.50 -14.14
C TYR A 79 15.12 -20.30 -13.91
N THR A 80 16.31 -20.30 -14.49
CA THR A 80 17.26 -19.19 -14.39
C THR A 80 17.56 -18.61 -15.77
N LEU A 81 17.29 -17.32 -15.93
CA LEU A 81 17.74 -16.53 -17.08
C LEU A 81 19.16 -16.05 -16.81
N THR A 82 20.07 -16.34 -17.74
CA THR A 82 21.50 -16.01 -17.63
C THR A 82 21.89 -14.96 -18.66
N GLU A 83 22.89 -14.12 -18.34
CA GLU A 83 23.39 -13.08 -19.24
C GLU A 83 23.84 -13.65 -20.61
N LYS A 84 24.35 -14.89 -20.62
CA LYS A 84 24.84 -15.58 -21.82
C LYS A 84 23.80 -15.72 -22.94
N CYS A 85 22.52 -15.82 -22.59
CA CYS A 85 21.43 -16.00 -23.56
C CYS A 85 20.59 -14.73 -23.77
N SER A 86 21.02 -13.61 -23.18
CA SER A 86 20.41 -12.28 -23.37
C SER A 86 20.63 -11.78 -24.81
N PRO A 87 19.67 -11.08 -25.44
CA PRO A 87 18.35 -10.74 -24.91
C PRO A 87 17.33 -11.88 -25.07
N TYR A 88 16.46 -12.04 -24.08
CA TYR A 88 15.28 -12.91 -24.16
C TYR A 88 14.11 -12.17 -24.79
N LYS A 89 13.40 -12.83 -25.71
CA LYS A 89 12.17 -12.32 -26.34
C LYS A 89 10.97 -12.94 -25.65
N ILE A 90 10.00 -12.11 -25.29
CA ILE A 90 8.74 -12.52 -24.67
C ILE A 90 7.62 -12.22 -25.66
N GLY A 91 7.12 -13.27 -26.33
CA GLY A 91 6.16 -13.12 -27.44
C GLY A 91 4.69 -13.07 -27.02
N SER A 92 4.38 -13.47 -25.78
CA SER A 92 3.04 -13.62 -25.22
C SER A 92 3.07 -13.33 -23.71
N ASP A 93 1.91 -13.30 -23.06
CA ASP A 93 1.85 -13.24 -21.60
C ASP A 93 2.67 -14.40 -20.98
N PHE A 94 3.59 -14.05 -20.10
CA PHE A 94 4.53 -15.00 -19.48
C PHE A 94 4.21 -15.16 -17.99
N GLY A 95 3.71 -16.34 -17.62
CA GLY A 95 3.30 -16.69 -16.27
C GLY A 95 4.36 -17.45 -15.49
N ILE A 96 4.49 -17.12 -14.21
CA ILE A 96 5.33 -17.78 -13.21
C ILE A 96 4.40 -18.30 -12.11
N ASP A 97 3.88 -19.51 -12.30
CA ASP A 97 2.92 -20.15 -11.39
C ASP A 97 3.44 -21.53 -10.97
N GLY A 98 3.59 -21.75 -9.66
CA GLY A 98 4.09 -23.00 -9.08
C GLY A 98 5.61 -23.08 -8.91
N TYR A 99 6.36 -22.09 -9.42
CA TYR A 99 7.82 -22.14 -9.55
C TYR A 99 8.47 -20.77 -9.33
N THR A 100 9.81 -20.76 -9.33
CA THR A 100 10.64 -19.56 -9.25
C THR A 100 11.30 -19.25 -10.59
N LEU A 101 11.12 -18.03 -11.10
CA LEU A 101 11.95 -17.46 -12.16
C LEU A 101 13.06 -16.62 -11.52
N THR A 102 14.30 -17.04 -11.69
CA THR A 102 15.49 -16.26 -11.32
C THR A 102 16.06 -15.57 -12.55
N ILE A 103 16.41 -14.29 -12.43
CA ILE A 103 17.03 -13.49 -13.50
C ILE A 103 18.36 -12.96 -12.99
N GLU A 104 19.45 -13.39 -13.61
CA GLU A 104 20.82 -12.99 -13.26
C GLU A 104 21.14 -11.54 -13.66
N PRO A 105 22.18 -10.93 -13.07
CA PRO A 105 22.63 -9.58 -13.46
C PRO A 105 22.87 -9.44 -14.96
N GLY A 106 22.54 -8.27 -15.53
CA GLY A 106 22.83 -7.94 -16.93
C GLY A 106 21.89 -8.55 -17.97
N VAL A 107 20.89 -9.35 -17.55
CA VAL A 107 19.90 -9.92 -18.47
C VAL A 107 18.95 -8.83 -19.00
N GLU A 108 18.66 -8.90 -20.30
CA GLU A 108 17.65 -8.09 -20.97
C GLU A 108 16.49 -8.97 -21.45
N LEU A 109 15.26 -8.53 -21.18
CA LEU A 109 14.00 -9.12 -21.65
C LEU A 109 13.27 -8.12 -22.54
N ARG A 110 12.87 -8.55 -23.74
CA ARG A 110 12.17 -7.76 -24.75
C ARG A 110 10.75 -8.26 -24.94
N PHE A 111 9.78 -7.42 -24.61
CA PHE A 111 8.36 -7.75 -24.57
C PHE A 111 7.66 -7.33 -25.86
N ALA A 112 6.95 -8.26 -26.50
CA ALA A 112 6.06 -7.94 -27.62
C ALA A 112 4.88 -7.07 -27.15
N ASP A 113 4.16 -6.50 -28.12
CA ASP A 113 3.08 -5.57 -27.83
C ASP A 113 1.99 -6.17 -26.92
N ASN A 114 1.56 -5.39 -25.92
CA ASN A 114 0.53 -5.75 -24.94
C ASN A 114 0.82 -7.00 -24.08
N THR A 115 2.05 -7.53 -24.11
CA THR A 115 2.42 -8.68 -23.28
C THR A 115 2.67 -8.28 -21.82
N ARG A 116 2.41 -9.21 -20.90
CA ARG A 116 2.64 -9.07 -19.46
C ARG A 116 3.60 -10.13 -18.94
N LEU A 117 4.51 -9.75 -18.05
CA LEU A 117 5.18 -10.69 -17.16
C LEU A 117 4.38 -10.76 -15.86
N GLY A 118 4.11 -11.95 -15.33
CA GLY A 118 3.63 -11.99 -13.97
C GLY A 118 3.76 -13.32 -13.24
N ALA A 119 3.62 -13.24 -11.92
CA ALA A 119 3.86 -14.35 -11.01
C ALA A 119 2.76 -14.45 -9.95
N GLY A 120 2.42 -15.69 -9.56
CA GLY A 120 1.51 -15.93 -8.44
C GLY A 120 0.03 -15.76 -8.78
N TYR A 121 -0.37 -15.99 -10.04
CA TYR A 121 -1.74 -15.78 -10.50
C TYR A 121 -2.68 -16.91 -10.05
N SER A 122 -2.30 -18.15 -10.34
CA SER A 122 -3.13 -19.34 -10.08
C SER A 122 -2.54 -20.28 -9.01
N LYS A 123 -1.24 -20.15 -8.75
CA LYS A 123 -0.47 -20.94 -7.79
C LYS A 123 0.64 -20.05 -7.22
N PRO A 124 1.22 -20.36 -6.05
CA PRO A 124 2.40 -19.67 -5.56
C PRO A 124 3.51 -19.62 -6.60
N GLY A 125 4.06 -18.44 -6.88
CA GLY A 125 5.09 -18.28 -7.91
C GLY A 125 5.97 -17.08 -7.61
N ARG A 126 7.28 -17.18 -7.85
CA ARG A 126 8.25 -16.19 -7.36
C ARG A 126 9.07 -15.61 -8.50
N LEU A 127 9.16 -14.28 -8.54
CA LEU A 127 10.09 -13.57 -9.42
C LEU A 127 11.29 -13.09 -8.60
N VAL A 128 12.49 -13.52 -8.99
CA VAL A 128 13.76 -13.19 -8.32
C VAL A 128 14.70 -12.50 -9.31
N VAL A 129 14.71 -11.18 -9.30
CA VAL A 129 15.60 -10.36 -10.13
C VAL A 129 16.83 -9.99 -9.31
N LYS A 130 18.02 -10.38 -9.78
CA LYS A 130 19.30 -10.20 -9.10
C LYS A 130 20.18 -9.17 -9.81
N GLY A 131 19.60 -8.08 -10.32
CA GLY A 131 20.39 -7.02 -10.94
C GLY A 131 21.35 -6.36 -9.95
N THR A 132 22.44 -5.80 -10.47
CA THR A 132 23.32 -4.89 -9.69
C THR A 132 23.30 -3.49 -10.29
N LYS A 133 23.89 -2.50 -9.60
CA LYS A 133 24.01 -1.14 -10.16
C LYS A 133 24.84 -1.12 -11.44
N GLU A 134 25.87 -1.96 -11.52
CA GLU A 134 26.79 -2.08 -12.65
C GLU A 134 26.17 -2.92 -13.78
N LYS A 135 25.35 -3.91 -13.43
CA LYS A 135 24.68 -4.83 -14.36
C LYS A 135 23.20 -4.95 -14.00
N PRO A 136 22.39 -3.91 -14.24
CA PRO A 136 20.96 -3.97 -13.99
C PRO A 136 20.30 -5.01 -14.88
N VAL A 137 19.18 -5.57 -14.42
CA VAL A 137 18.29 -6.35 -15.29
C VAL A 137 17.37 -5.37 -16.00
N ARG A 138 17.16 -5.57 -17.31
CA ARG A 138 16.33 -4.67 -18.12
C ARG A 138 15.10 -5.40 -18.67
N MET A 139 13.92 -4.86 -18.43
CA MET A 139 12.65 -5.31 -19.01
C MET A 139 12.10 -4.19 -19.88
N ILE A 140 12.11 -4.39 -21.20
CA ILE A 140 11.84 -3.33 -22.18
C ILE A 140 10.79 -3.75 -23.20
N GLY A 141 9.93 -2.82 -23.61
CA GLY A 141 9.01 -3.03 -24.73
C GLY A 141 9.75 -3.12 -26.07
N ALA A 142 9.23 -3.93 -27.00
CA ALA A 142 9.78 -4.07 -28.34
C ALA A 142 9.69 -2.76 -29.14
N ARG A 143 8.69 -1.91 -28.85
CA ARG A 143 8.62 -0.53 -29.34
C ARG A 143 9.13 0.45 -28.28
N SER A 144 9.91 1.43 -28.72
CA SER A 144 10.35 2.54 -27.88
C SER A 144 9.25 3.59 -27.70
N ALA A 145 8.11 3.18 -27.14
CA ALA A 145 6.97 4.05 -26.87
C ALA A 145 6.26 3.63 -25.58
N ALA A 146 5.87 4.59 -24.75
CA ALA A 146 5.16 4.34 -23.51
C ALA A 146 3.91 3.47 -23.74
N GLY A 147 3.76 2.43 -22.90
CA GLY A 147 2.74 1.40 -23.08
C GLY A 147 2.94 0.50 -24.30
N SER A 148 4.20 0.22 -24.65
CA SER A 148 4.51 -0.83 -25.62
C SER A 148 4.11 -2.21 -25.10
N TRP A 149 4.14 -2.44 -23.79
CA TRP A 149 3.77 -3.71 -23.17
C TRP A 149 3.08 -3.44 -21.83
N ALA A 150 2.36 -4.44 -21.30
CA ALA A 150 1.48 -4.26 -20.15
C ALA A 150 2.23 -4.06 -18.82
N GLY A 151 3.50 -4.45 -18.75
CA GLY A 151 4.33 -4.34 -17.54
C GLY A 151 4.44 -5.65 -16.75
N VAL A 152 4.87 -5.50 -15.50
CA VAL A 152 5.05 -6.61 -14.56
C VAL A 152 3.93 -6.61 -13.54
N LYS A 153 3.30 -7.78 -13.31
CA LYS A 153 2.31 -7.96 -12.25
C LYS A 153 2.67 -9.11 -11.31
N LEU A 154 2.78 -8.81 -10.02
CA LEU A 154 2.89 -9.79 -8.95
C LEU A 154 1.52 -9.91 -8.26
N TRP A 155 0.84 -11.03 -8.46
CA TRP A 155 -0.46 -11.31 -7.84
C TRP A 155 -0.30 -11.73 -6.38
N THR A 156 -1.40 -11.97 -5.68
CA THR A 156 -1.42 -12.22 -4.22
C THR A 156 -0.54 -13.37 -3.77
N ASP A 157 -0.35 -14.41 -4.60
CA ASP A 157 0.47 -15.58 -4.27
C ASP A 157 1.94 -15.43 -4.72
N ALA A 158 2.38 -14.22 -5.04
CA ALA A 158 3.75 -13.91 -5.44
C ALA A 158 4.72 -13.65 -4.28
N GLY A 159 4.35 -14.12 -3.08
CA GLY A 159 5.06 -13.88 -1.83
C GLY A 159 6.55 -14.19 -1.92
N GLY A 160 7.37 -13.34 -1.31
CA GLY A 160 8.82 -13.47 -1.32
C GLY A 160 9.52 -12.91 -2.57
N SER A 161 8.83 -12.59 -3.66
CA SER A 161 9.48 -12.04 -4.86
C SER A 161 10.41 -10.85 -4.54
N SER A 162 11.58 -10.79 -5.19
CA SER A 162 12.60 -9.78 -4.92
C SER A 162 13.08 -9.13 -6.22
N LEU A 163 13.01 -7.80 -6.28
CA LEU A 163 13.34 -7.00 -7.46
C LEU A 163 14.53 -6.09 -7.15
N ASP A 164 15.75 -6.57 -7.41
CA ASP A 164 16.98 -5.82 -7.17
C ASP A 164 17.56 -5.26 -8.49
N ASN A 165 17.81 -3.95 -8.52
CA ASN A 165 18.32 -3.16 -9.66
C ASN A 165 17.66 -3.54 -11.00
N LEU A 166 16.33 -3.57 -10.99
CA LEU A 166 15.50 -3.79 -12.17
C LEU A 166 15.20 -2.46 -12.86
N VAL A 167 15.38 -2.40 -14.17
CA VAL A 167 14.96 -1.28 -15.02
C VAL A 167 13.77 -1.72 -15.87
N ILE A 168 12.64 -1.03 -15.75
CA ILE A 168 11.43 -1.25 -16.55
C ILE A 168 11.28 -0.06 -17.51
N GLU A 169 11.18 -0.32 -18.81
CA GLU A 169 11.03 0.74 -19.82
C GLU A 169 9.80 0.51 -20.72
N ASN A 170 9.12 1.61 -21.06
CA ASN A 170 8.06 1.65 -22.08
C ASN A 170 6.83 0.78 -21.74
N ALA A 171 6.47 0.70 -20.46
CA ALA A 171 5.47 -0.25 -19.93
C ALA A 171 4.18 0.42 -19.45
N GLY A 172 3.20 -0.41 -19.10
CA GLY A 172 1.93 -0.01 -18.49
C GLY A 172 0.82 0.25 -19.53
N THR A 173 -0.41 0.35 -19.04
CA THR A 173 -1.59 0.71 -19.84
C THR A 173 -2.31 1.88 -19.17
N ASP A 174 -3.52 2.22 -19.64
CA ASP A 174 -4.36 3.20 -18.94
C ASP A 174 -4.92 2.64 -17.62
N ASP A 175 -4.97 1.31 -17.48
CA ASP A 175 -5.51 0.61 -16.31
C ASP A 175 -4.42 -0.02 -15.42
N LEU A 176 -3.34 -0.52 -16.01
CA LEU A 176 -2.24 -1.19 -15.30
C LEU A 176 -1.00 -0.29 -15.20
N ALA A 177 -0.40 -0.24 -14.01
CA ALA A 177 0.92 0.36 -13.84
C ALA A 177 2.01 -0.46 -14.52
N ALA A 178 3.13 0.18 -14.86
CA ALA A 178 4.33 -0.49 -15.36
C ALA A 178 4.82 -1.60 -14.41
N LEU A 179 4.68 -1.40 -13.10
CA LEU A 179 4.90 -2.40 -12.06
C LEU A 179 3.71 -2.42 -11.10
N THR A 180 3.02 -3.56 -11.01
CA THR A 180 1.86 -3.77 -10.13
C THR A 180 2.13 -4.89 -9.13
N LEU A 181 1.93 -4.64 -7.84
CA LEU A 181 2.07 -5.65 -6.78
C LEU A 181 0.82 -5.73 -5.91
N ASP A 182 0.15 -6.88 -5.97
CA ASP A 182 -0.96 -7.27 -5.09
C ASP A 182 -0.47 -8.21 -3.95
N THR A 183 0.81 -8.61 -3.98
CA THR A 183 1.45 -9.51 -3.01
C THR A 183 1.95 -8.82 -1.74
N SER A 184 2.10 -9.59 -0.66
CA SER A 184 2.90 -9.22 0.52
C SER A 184 4.30 -9.86 0.48
N ASP A 185 5.18 -9.47 1.41
CA ASP A 185 6.56 -10.03 1.57
C ASP A 185 7.46 -9.94 0.33
N ALA A 186 7.14 -9.06 -0.63
CA ALA A 186 8.05 -8.73 -1.72
C ALA A 186 9.04 -7.63 -1.31
N SER A 187 10.18 -7.53 -2.00
CA SER A 187 11.16 -6.46 -1.81
C SER A 187 11.53 -5.77 -3.12
N LEU A 188 11.65 -4.45 -3.08
CA LEU A 188 12.09 -3.60 -4.20
C LEU A 188 13.33 -2.83 -3.77
N THR A 189 14.46 -3.04 -4.45
CA THR A 189 15.71 -2.33 -4.18
C THR A 189 16.29 -1.78 -5.48
N GLY A 190 16.43 -0.46 -5.61
CA GLY A 190 17.08 0.12 -6.79
C GLY A 190 16.27 -0.03 -8.08
N VAL A 191 14.94 -0.19 -7.99
CA VAL A 191 14.08 -0.31 -9.17
C VAL A 191 13.98 1.03 -9.87
N VAL A 192 14.14 1.03 -11.20
CA VAL A 192 14.03 2.21 -12.06
C VAL A 192 12.89 1.99 -13.05
N ILE A 193 12.00 2.97 -13.20
CA ILE A 193 10.93 2.92 -14.20
C ILE A 193 11.06 4.12 -15.14
N LYS A 194 11.01 3.86 -16.46
CA LYS A 194 11.11 4.89 -17.49
C LYS A 194 10.00 4.75 -18.54
N GLY A 195 9.37 5.87 -18.90
CA GLY A 195 8.36 5.87 -19.97
C GLY A 195 7.14 4.99 -19.70
N ALA A 196 6.58 5.05 -18.49
CA ALA A 196 5.29 4.48 -18.15
C ALA A 196 4.15 5.16 -18.92
N LYS A 197 3.14 4.38 -19.32
CA LYS A 197 1.97 4.89 -20.06
C LYS A 197 1.15 5.89 -19.25
N LYS A 198 0.79 5.52 -18.02
CA LYS A 198 -0.03 6.32 -17.10
C LYS A 198 0.54 6.27 -15.68
N ARG A 199 0.52 5.09 -15.06
CA ARG A 199 1.10 4.86 -13.71
C ARG A 199 2.42 4.10 -13.81
N ALA A 200 3.39 4.51 -13.01
CA ALA A 200 4.65 3.80 -12.90
C ALA A 200 4.55 2.63 -11.93
N LEU A 201 3.96 2.86 -10.75
CA LEU A 201 3.93 1.89 -9.67
C LEU A 201 2.54 1.81 -9.04
N GLU A 202 2.02 0.59 -8.93
CA GLU A 202 0.80 0.31 -8.17
C GLU A 202 1.04 -0.78 -7.13
N LEU A 203 0.80 -0.48 -5.85
CA LEU A 203 0.99 -1.41 -4.73
C LEU A 203 -0.33 -1.60 -3.97
N ASN A 204 -1.08 -2.65 -4.32
CA ASN A 204 -2.37 -2.98 -3.72
C ASN A 204 -2.26 -4.04 -2.62
N SER A 205 -1.10 -4.14 -1.99
CA SER A 205 -0.85 -5.17 -0.98
C SER A 205 -1.72 -4.94 0.28
N PRO A 206 -2.37 -5.99 0.82
CA PRO A 206 -3.15 -5.88 2.05
C PRO A 206 -2.27 -5.81 3.31
N LYS A 207 -0.95 -6.02 3.18
CA LYS A 207 0.03 -5.97 4.26
C LYS A 207 1.29 -5.23 3.79
N PRO A 208 2.13 -4.74 4.72
CA PRO A 208 3.44 -4.24 4.35
C PRO A 208 4.24 -5.25 3.54
N LEU A 209 4.92 -4.75 2.51
CA LEU A 209 6.01 -5.42 1.84
C LEU A 209 7.24 -5.48 2.76
N LYS A 210 8.21 -6.31 2.40
CA LYS A 210 9.44 -6.49 3.18
C LYS A 210 10.30 -5.22 3.16
N ALA A 211 10.47 -4.60 2.00
CA ALA A 211 11.20 -3.34 1.85
C ALA A 211 10.94 -2.69 0.49
N ILE A 212 10.92 -1.35 0.45
CA ILE A 212 11.00 -0.55 -0.77
C ILE A 212 12.06 0.52 -0.55
N ALA A 213 13.17 0.46 -1.29
CA ALA A 213 14.27 1.41 -1.15
C ALA A 213 14.95 1.70 -2.50
N GLY A 214 15.41 2.95 -2.66
CA GLY A 214 16.14 3.36 -3.86
C GLY A 214 15.32 3.31 -5.15
N LEU A 215 14.00 3.44 -5.08
CA LEU A 215 13.13 3.55 -6.25
C LEU A 215 13.46 4.83 -7.03
N ASP A 216 13.71 4.74 -8.34
CA ASP A 216 13.95 5.91 -9.20
C ASP A 216 12.85 6.05 -10.26
N LEU A 217 12.00 7.06 -10.07
CA LEU A 217 10.89 7.42 -10.97
C LEU A 217 11.11 8.77 -11.66
N LYS A 218 12.30 9.38 -11.60
CA LYS A 218 12.52 10.73 -12.17
C LYS A 218 12.18 10.81 -13.67
N GLU A 219 12.42 9.73 -14.40
CA GLU A 219 12.16 9.60 -15.84
C GLU A 219 10.95 8.70 -16.13
N ALA A 220 10.11 8.44 -15.13
CA ALA A 220 8.99 7.52 -15.28
C ALA A 220 7.97 7.97 -16.33
N GLY A 221 7.89 9.26 -16.66
CA GLY A 221 6.82 9.77 -17.53
C GLY A 221 5.46 9.61 -16.86
N GLY A 222 4.43 9.24 -17.62
CA GLY A 222 3.08 9.03 -17.10
C GLY A 222 2.40 10.30 -16.59
N ASP A 223 1.40 10.12 -15.72
CA ASP A 223 0.64 11.19 -15.09
C ASP A 223 1.19 11.47 -13.68
N PRO A 224 1.75 12.66 -13.39
CA PRO A 224 2.26 13.00 -12.04
C PRO A 224 1.23 12.88 -10.91
N ASP A 225 -0.07 13.08 -11.18
CA ASP A 225 -1.13 12.99 -10.17
C ASP A 225 -1.60 11.56 -9.91
N GLU A 226 -1.23 10.60 -10.76
CA GLU A 226 -1.52 9.17 -10.61
C GLU A 226 -0.27 8.27 -10.68
N LEU A 227 0.94 8.85 -10.65
CA LEU A 227 2.18 8.16 -10.98
C LEU A 227 2.43 6.94 -10.09
N VAL A 228 2.14 7.11 -8.80
CA VAL A 228 2.22 6.06 -7.79
C VAL A 228 0.91 5.95 -7.04
N ARG A 229 0.33 4.76 -7.05
CA ARG A 229 -0.87 4.41 -6.30
C ARG A 229 -0.56 3.29 -5.33
N MET A 230 -0.90 3.43 -4.05
CA MET A 230 -0.69 2.35 -3.09
C MET A 230 -1.70 2.35 -1.95
N THR A 231 -1.89 1.18 -1.35
CA THR A 231 -2.61 1.09 -0.08
C THR A 231 -1.83 1.79 1.02
N VAL A 232 -2.51 2.36 2.01
CA VAL A 232 -1.86 2.88 3.23
C VAL A 232 -1.03 1.79 3.95
N GLN A 233 -1.41 0.53 3.79
CA GLN A 233 -0.67 -0.63 4.30
C GLN A 233 0.71 -0.78 3.64
N ALA A 234 0.76 -0.71 2.30
CA ALA A 234 2.00 -0.81 1.54
C ALA A 234 2.93 0.39 1.76
N ALA A 235 2.36 1.56 2.07
CA ALA A 235 3.14 2.77 2.35
C ALA A 235 4.09 2.62 3.55
N HIS A 236 3.79 1.71 4.50
CA HIS A 236 4.70 1.37 5.61
C HIS A 236 6.07 0.87 5.14
N SER A 237 6.14 0.27 3.96
CA SER A 237 7.36 -0.34 3.42
C SER A 237 8.27 0.66 2.71
N LEU A 238 7.83 1.91 2.51
CA LEU A 238 8.64 2.96 1.90
C LEU A 238 9.78 3.39 2.83
N GLY A 239 10.99 3.01 2.45
CA GLY A 239 12.23 3.44 3.07
C GLY A 239 12.76 4.75 2.51
N ALA A 240 14.07 4.94 2.63
CA ALA A 240 14.79 6.13 2.18
C ALA A 240 15.33 5.98 0.75
N GLY A 241 15.74 7.11 0.16
CA GLY A 241 16.47 7.14 -1.11
C GLY A 241 15.61 6.97 -2.36
N ASN A 242 14.28 6.99 -2.22
CA ASN A 242 13.37 7.00 -3.36
C ASN A 242 13.38 8.40 -4.02
N ALA A 243 13.31 8.42 -5.35
CA ALA A 243 13.35 9.62 -6.17
C ALA A 243 12.13 9.69 -7.09
N PHE A 244 11.49 10.85 -7.10
CA PHE A 244 10.25 11.11 -7.83
C PHE A 244 10.44 12.33 -8.76
N PRO A 245 9.67 12.44 -9.86
CA PRO A 245 9.69 13.64 -10.68
C PRO A 245 9.03 14.80 -9.94
N GLU A 246 9.29 16.03 -10.40
CA GLU A 246 8.66 17.22 -9.84
C GLU A 246 7.12 17.10 -9.91
N LYS A 247 6.42 17.60 -8.88
CA LYS A 247 4.95 17.57 -8.76
C LYS A 247 4.31 16.20 -8.61
N ALA A 248 5.07 15.11 -8.69
CA ALA A 248 4.53 13.78 -8.44
C ALA A 248 3.96 13.67 -7.03
N ILE A 249 2.96 12.81 -6.88
CA ILE A 249 2.37 12.47 -5.58
C ILE A 249 2.36 10.96 -5.38
N ILE A 250 2.20 10.54 -4.11
CA ILE A 250 1.89 9.16 -3.77
C ILE A 250 0.42 9.08 -3.36
N LEU A 251 -0.41 8.49 -4.19
CA LEU A 251 -1.84 8.32 -3.94
C LEU A 251 -2.05 7.18 -2.92
N LEU A 252 -2.57 7.52 -1.74
CA LEU A 252 -2.94 6.55 -0.71
C LEU A 252 -4.43 6.21 -0.79
N HIS A 253 -4.74 4.93 -0.61
CA HIS A 253 -6.11 4.44 -0.49
C HIS A 253 -6.21 3.28 0.51
N GLY A 254 -7.45 2.88 0.82
CA GLY A 254 -7.73 1.81 1.77
C GLY A 254 -7.59 2.25 3.24
N GLN A 255 -7.53 1.27 4.13
CA GLN A 255 -7.57 1.47 5.59
C GLN A 255 -6.32 0.94 6.29
N ALA A 256 -5.94 1.60 7.38
CA ALA A 256 -4.88 1.13 8.27
C ALA A 256 -5.49 0.29 9.40
N ASN A 257 -5.21 -1.01 9.38
CA ASN A 257 -5.73 -1.99 10.36
C ASN A 257 -4.63 -2.59 11.24
N GLN A 258 -3.41 -2.06 11.14
CA GLN A 258 -2.26 -2.41 11.97
C GLN A 258 -1.37 -1.17 12.11
N ASP A 259 -0.25 -1.31 12.80
CA ASP A 259 0.70 -0.21 12.93
C ASP A 259 1.31 0.12 11.57
N ILE A 260 1.11 1.38 11.15
CA ILE A 260 1.60 1.92 9.88
C ILE A 260 2.49 3.12 10.16
N LYS A 261 3.51 3.29 9.33
CA LYS A 261 4.45 4.39 9.43
C LYS A 261 4.57 5.06 8.07
N LEU A 262 4.36 6.38 8.03
CA LEU A 262 4.58 7.18 6.83
C LEU A 262 5.92 7.89 6.98
N THR A 263 6.81 7.65 6.04
CA THR A 263 8.18 8.19 5.98
C THR A 263 8.24 9.27 4.92
N ALA A 264 8.90 10.41 5.16
CA ALA A 264 9.01 11.45 4.14
C ALA A 264 9.71 10.95 2.85
N GLN A 265 9.07 11.16 1.68
CA GLN A 265 9.55 10.70 0.37
C GLN A 265 10.05 11.82 -0.56
N GLY A 266 10.06 13.07 -0.09
CA GLY A 266 10.33 14.25 -0.92
C GLY A 266 9.14 14.69 -1.79
N VAL A 267 8.06 13.92 -1.80
CA VAL A 267 6.77 14.23 -2.44
C VAL A 267 5.63 14.02 -1.42
N PRO A 268 4.48 14.69 -1.60
CA PRO A 268 3.36 14.52 -0.69
C PRO A 268 2.66 13.16 -0.89
N TYR A 269 2.09 12.65 0.20
CA TYR A 269 1.07 11.61 0.11
C TYR A 269 -0.29 12.27 -0.08
N ARG A 270 -1.11 11.79 -1.00
CA ARG A 270 -2.44 12.33 -1.28
C ARG A 270 -3.54 11.33 -0.96
N ILE A 271 -4.56 11.78 -0.24
CA ILE A 271 -5.73 11.03 0.18
C ILE A 271 -6.96 11.68 -0.47
N PHE A 272 -7.75 10.90 -1.21
CA PHE A 272 -8.91 11.39 -1.97
C PHE A 272 -10.26 11.13 -1.31
N GLU A 273 -10.28 10.31 -0.27
CA GLU A 273 -11.52 9.90 0.40
C GLU A 273 -11.27 9.84 1.90
N GLU A 274 -12.22 9.29 2.64
CA GLU A 274 -11.98 8.96 4.04
C GLU A 274 -10.94 7.83 4.16
N MET A 275 -9.84 8.10 4.87
CA MET A 275 -8.89 7.08 5.30
C MET A 275 -9.14 6.73 6.76
N GLN A 276 -9.45 5.47 7.02
CA GLN A 276 -9.77 4.98 8.36
C GLN A 276 -8.56 4.30 8.99
N VAL A 277 -8.39 4.52 10.30
CA VAL A 277 -7.48 3.75 11.15
C VAL A 277 -8.34 2.97 12.14
N ASP A 278 -8.61 1.72 11.82
CA ASP A 278 -9.47 0.81 12.60
C ASP A 278 -8.81 -0.58 12.66
N PRO A 279 -8.32 -1.02 13.83
CA PRO A 279 -7.73 -2.34 13.98
C PRO A 279 -8.79 -3.44 13.99
N PRO A 280 -8.42 -4.72 13.72
CA PRO A 280 -9.27 -5.85 14.02
C PRO A 280 -9.68 -5.88 15.50
N GLU A 281 -10.81 -6.53 15.79
CA GLU A 281 -11.33 -6.65 17.16
C GLU A 281 -10.25 -7.17 18.13
N GLY A 282 -10.12 -6.49 19.28
CA GLY A 282 -9.14 -6.84 20.31
C GLY A 282 -7.67 -6.54 19.94
N LYS A 283 -7.40 -5.84 18.84
CA LYS A 283 -6.05 -5.40 18.42
C LYS A 283 -5.89 -3.89 18.51
N SER A 284 -4.71 -3.40 18.13
CA SER A 284 -4.40 -1.98 18.03
C SER A 284 -3.78 -1.66 16.68
N ALA A 285 -4.00 -0.43 16.21
CA ALA A 285 -3.36 0.14 15.04
C ALA A 285 -2.94 1.57 15.37
N VAL A 286 -1.66 1.90 15.16
CA VAL A 286 -1.12 3.26 15.23
C VAL A 286 -0.74 3.71 13.83
N LEU A 287 -1.30 4.83 13.37
CA LEU A 287 -0.70 5.57 12.27
C LEU A 287 0.38 6.49 12.83
N THR A 288 1.64 6.20 12.50
CA THR A 288 2.79 7.04 12.82
C THR A 288 3.20 7.85 11.60
N ILE A 289 3.33 9.16 11.75
CA ILE A 289 3.73 10.06 10.67
C ILE A 289 5.05 10.73 11.06
N GLU A 290 6.11 10.42 10.32
CA GLU A 290 7.46 10.93 10.61
C GLU A 290 7.64 12.38 10.15
N ALA A 291 8.65 13.05 10.73
CA ALA A 291 8.99 14.44 10.42
C ALA A 291 9.13 14.72 8.93
N GLY A 292 8.60 15.86 8.48
CA GLY A 292 8.68 16.31 7.08
C GLY A 292 7.69 15.66 6.12
N VAL A 293 6.82 14.76 6.60
CA VAL A 293 5.71 14.24 5.78
C VAL A 293 4.69 15.35 5.50
N THR A 294 4.26 15.45 4.25
CA THR A 294 3.10 16.25 3.84
C THR A 294 1.97 15.31 3.41
N LEU A 295 0.82 15.44 4.07
CA LEU A 295 -0.44 14.80 3.70
C LEU A 295 -1.34 15.83 3.01
N GLN A 296 -1.70 15.54 1.77
CA GLN A 296 -2.64 16.29 0.96
C GLN A 296 -3.99 15.59 0.92
N PHE A 297 -5.06 16.35 1.04
CA PHE A 297 -6.43 15.84 1.03
C PHE A 297 -7.23 16.42 -0.14
N SER A 298 -8.15 15.65 -0.73
CA SER A 298 -9.22 16.19 -1.58
C SER A 298 -10.23 17.00 -0.77
N ASP A 299 -11.19 17.60 -1.46
CA ASP A 299 -12.39 18.09 -0.80
C ASP A 299 -13.10 16.92 -0.13
N ASP A 300 -13.68 17.18 1.04
CA ASP A 300 -14.41 16.20 1.86
C ASP A 300 -13.62 14.96 2.36
N ALA A 301 -12.37 14.76 1.97
CA ALA A 301 -11.53 13.71 2.53
C ALA A 301 -11.31 13.93 4.02
N ALA A 302 -11.11 12.83 4.74
CA ALA A 302 -10.97 12.81 6.18
C ALA A 302 -9.97 11.76 6.62
N LEU A 303 -9.42 11.93 7.82
CA LEU A 303 -8.66 10.89 8.50
C LEU A 303 -9.36 10.57 9.83
N THR A 304 -9.88 9.35 9.95
CA THR A 304 -10.72 8.95 11.07
C THR A 304 -10.10 7.80 11.86
N PHE A 305 -10.29 7.82 13.18
CA PHE A 305 -9.68 6.88 14.10
C PHE A 305 -10.72 6.26 15.02
N GLY A 306 -10.80 4.94 15.04
CA GLY A 306 -11.59 4.20 16.01
C GLY A 306 -13.09 4.38 15.82
N TYR A 307 -13.54 4.51 14.57
CA TYR A 307 -14.95 4.69 14.23
C TYR A 307 -15.74 3.42 14.50
N THR A 308 -15.20 2.29 14.04
CA THR A 308 -15.87 0.98 14.16
C THR A 308 -15.26 0.10 15.25
N GLN A 309 -13.99 0.31 15.60
CA GLN A 309 -13.22 -0.58 16.47
C GLN A 309 -12.40 0.18 17.52
N THR A 310 -12.06 -0.47 18.63
CA THR A 310 -11.22 0.14 19.66
C THR A 310 -9.74 -0.15 19.45
N GLY A 311 -8.86 0.81 19.77
CA GLY A 311 -7.40 0.63 19.71
C GLY A 311 -6.70 1.41 18.60
N ALA A 312 -7.43 2.24 17.85
CA ALA A 312 -6.86 3.16 16.87
C ALA A 312 -6.02 4.25 17.54
N GLY A 313 -4.91 4.66 16.94
CA GLY A 313 -4.05 5.73 17.48
C GLY A 313 -3.38 6.53 16.38
N LEU A 314 -3.03 7.77 16.70
CA LEU A 314 -2.25 8.66 15.85
C LEU A 314 -1.01 9.12 16.61
N LYS A 315 0.15 9.04 15.96
CA LYS A 315 1.40 9.64 16.44
C LYS A 315 2.03 10.48 15.33
N VAL A 316 2.12 11.79 15.54
CA VAL A 316 2.77 12.73 14.61
C VAL A 316 4.08 13.20 15.24
N LEU A 317 5.18 12.94 14.52
CA LEU A 317 6.56 13.11 15.00
C LEU A 317 7.26 14.27 14.27
N GLY A 318 6.59 15.39 14.07
CA GLY A 318 7.20 16.57 13.45
C GLY A 318 8.36 17.12 14.30
N THR A 319 9.20 17.94 13.68
CA THR A 319 10.16 18.81 14.37
C THR A 319 10.01 20.26 13.92
N ALA A 320 10.66 21.20 14.60
CA ALA A 320 10.66 22.61 14.21
C ALA A 320 11.20 22.81 12.77
N GLU A 321 12.22 22.05 12.40
CA GLU A 321 12.86 22.11 11.06
C GLU A 321 12.07 21.36 10.00
N LYS A 322 11.35 20.30 10.41
CA LYS A 322 10.62 19.40 9.51
C LYS A 322 9.24 19.09 10.10
N PRO A 323 8.32 20.07 10.10
CA PRO A 323 6.97 19.85 10.59
C PRO A 323 6.24 18.82 9.73
N VAL A 324 5.23 18.17 10.30
CA VAL A 324 4.28 17.36 9.52
C VAL A 324 3.13 18.26 9.08
N THR A 325 2.81 18.25 7.80
CA THR A 325 1.77 19.14 7.24
C THR A 325 0.54 18.35 6.82
N PHE A 326 -0.64 18.78 7.27
CA PHE A 326 -1.95 18.31 6.82
C PHE A 326 -2.64 19.47 6.09
N THR A 327 -2.92 19.30 4.81
CA THR A 327 -3.40 20.40 3.95
C THR A 327 -4.33 19.90 2.85
N ARG A 328 -5.23 20.75 2.38
CA ARG A 328 -6.07 20.51 1.19
C ARG A 328 -5.25 20.80 -0.07
N TYR A 329 -5.25 19.91 -1.07
CA TYR A 329 -4.58 20.23 -2.35
C TYR A 329 -5.41 21.17 -3.22
N GLY A 330 -4.80 21.76 -4.24
CA GLY A 330 -5.52 22.57 -5.24
C GLY A 330 -5.68 24.04 -4.86
N GLU A 331 -6.04 24.86 -5.85
CA GLU A 331 -6.06 26.32 -5.73
C GLU A 331 -7.29 26.83 -4.95
N ASP A 332 -8.35 26.02 -4.88
CA ASP A 332 -9.62 26.32 -4.23
C ASP A 332 -9.67 25.89 -2.75
N GLN A 333 -8.54 25.50 -2.17
CA GLN A 333 -8.39 24.99 -0.80
C GLN A 333 -9.08 25.83 0.30
N LYS A 334 -9.22 27.15 0.09
CA LYS A 334 -9.92 28.06 1.01
C LYS A 334 -11.44 27.85 1.03
N SER A 335 -12.03 27.46 -0.10
CA SER A 335 -13.47 27.27 -0.27
C SER A 335 -13.89 25.80 -0.16
N THR A 336 -12.96 24.86 -0.32
CA THR A 336 -13.22 23.42 -0.29
C THR A 336 -12.28 22.72 0.71
N PRO A 337 -12.32 23.09 2.01
CA PRO A 337 -11.46 22.46 3.02
C PRO A 337 -11.70 20.95 3.07
N PHE A 338 -10.70 20.20 3.52
CA PHE A 338 -10.92 18.79 3.88
C PHE A 338 -11.55 18.70 5.28
N ARG A 339 -12.18 17.57 5.63
CA ARG A 339 -12.98 17.46 6.86
C ARG A 339 -12.17 17.48 8.16
N GLY A 340 -10.85 17.36 8.10
CA GLY A 340 -9.98 17.31 9.27
C GLY A 340 -9.75 15.89 9.81
N LEU A 341 -9.28 15.83 11.05
CA LEU A 341 -8.94 14.62 11.78
C LEU A 341 -10.05 14.31 12.79
N SER A 342 -10.67 13.13 12.72
CA SER A 342 -11.76 12.75 13.65
C SER A 342 -11.38 11.57 14.54
N PHE A 343 -11.50 11.75 15.84
CA PHE A 343 -11.24 10.76 16.87
C PHE A 343 -12.55 10.29 17.48
N TRP A 344 -12.93 9.05 17.20
CA TRP A 344 -14.18 8.44 17.69
C TRP A 344 -13.96 7.67 19.00
N GLY A 345 -15.03 7.12 19.59
CA GLY A 345 -14.94 6.43 20.89
C GLY A 345 -13.98 5.23 20.95
N GLY A 346 -13.63 4.64 19.81
CA GLY A 346 -12.62 3.60 19.71
C GLY A 346 -11.17 4.12 19.69
N SER A 347 -10.96 5.43 19.54
CA SER A 347 -9.63 6.01 19.46
C SER A 347 -8.92 6.00 20.83
N ARG A 348 -7.60 5.84 20.77
CA ARG A 348 -6.67 6.22 21.84
C ARG A 348 -6.44 7.72 21.78
N ALA A 349 -5.92 8.25 22.88
CA ALA A 349 -5.49 9.64 22.94
C ALA A 349 -4.38 9.90 21.90
N PRO A 350 -4.55 10.88 21.00
CA PRO A 350 -3.56 11.15 19.96
C PRO A 350 -2.33 11.87 20.52
N GLU A 351 -1.19 11.72 19.84
CA GLU A 351 0.03 12.48 20.13
C GLU A 351 0.46 13.24 18.87
N LEU A 352 0.39 14.57 18.89
CA LEU A 352 0.83 15.43 17.81
C LEU A 352 1.92 16.39 18.29
N ALA A 353 3.08 16.35 17.64
CA ALA A 353 4.18 17.30 17.82
C ALA A 353 4.53 17.97 16.49
N PHE A 354 4.71 19.30 16.51
CA PHE A 354 5.12 20.11 15.35
C PHE A 354 4.31 19.79 14.08
N ALA A 355 2.99 19.76 14.21
CA ALA A 355 2.09 19.62 13.08
C ALA A 355 1.62 20.99 12.58
N VAL A 356 1.48 21.16 11.27
CA VAL A 356 0.77 22.26 10.63
C VAL A 356 -0.53 21.70 10.06
N ILE A 357 -1.65 22.22 10.52
CA ILE A 357 -2.99 21.84 10.04
C ILE A 357 -3.63 23.08 9.43
N GLU A 358 -3.92 23.01 8.13
CA GLU A 358 -4.47 24.12 7.37
C GLU A 358 -5.53 23.67 6.36
N PHE A 359 -6.48 24.57 6.03
CA PHE A 359 -7.58 24.29 5.12
C PHE A 359 -8.39 23.04 5.53
N ALA A 360 -8.65 22.92 6.83
CA ALA A 360 -9.26 21.77 7.46
C ALA A 360 -10.49 22.16 8.29
N GLY A 361 -11.49 21.29 8.33
CA GLY A 361 -12.74 21.49 9.05
C GLY A 361 -13.73 22.38 8.32
N HIS A 362 -14.91 22.53 8.94
CA HIS A 362 -16.04 23.37 8.52
C HIS A 362 -16.59 24.13 9.74
N GLU A 363 -17.64 24.94 9.58
CA GLU A 363 -18.21 25.73 10.68
C GLU A 363 -18.67 24.86 11.87
N ASP A 364 -19.17 23.65 11.61
CA ASP A 364 -19.69 22.68 12.59
C ASP A 364 -18.71 21.54 12.91
N GLN A 365 -17.54 21.51 12.26
CA GLN A 365 -16.54 20.46 12.41
C GLN A 365 -15.13 21.06 12.50
N GLY A 366 -14.45 20.83 13.63
CA GLY A 366 -13.09 21.33 13.80
C GLY A 366 -12.08 20.63 12.90
N ALA A 367 -10.94 21.31 12.64
CA ALA A 367 -9.80 20.69 11.98
C ALA A 367 -9.32 19.41 12.72
N ILE A 368 -9.48 19.39 14.05
CA ILE A 368 -9.51 18.18 14.87
C ILE A 368 -10.87 18.09 15.57
N THR A 369 -11.53 16.94 15.50
CA THR A 369 -12.81 16.71 16.15
C THR A 369 -12.77 15.44 17.01
N TYR A 370 -13.08 15.57 18.30
CA TYR A 370 -13.24 14.45 19.23
C TYR A 370 -14.73 14.13 19.41
N ARG A 371 -15.10 12.90 19.07
CA ARG A 371 -16.46 12.35 19.09
C ARG A 371 -16.50 11.15 20.05
N ASP A 372 -16.76 11.41 21.32
CA ASP A 372 -16.72 10.41 22.41
C ASP A 372 -15.35 9.77 22.66
N ALA A 373 -14.27 10.43 22.22
CA ALA A 373 -12.91 9.90 22.34
C ALA A 373 -12.52 9.63 23.80
N LYS A 374 -11.71 8.59 24.02
CA LYS A 374 -11.26 8.22 25.38
C LYS A 374 -10.47 9.34 26.06
N GLY A 375 -9.62 10.05 25.31
CA GLY A 375 -8.88 11.20 25.84
C GLY A 375 -8.39 12.13 24.75
N LEU A 376 -8.18 13.40 25.12
CA LEU A 376 -7.78 14.45 24.18
C LEU A 376 -6.29 14.38 23.79
N GLY A 377 -5.45 13.74 24.61
CA GLY A 377 -4.06 13.44 24.26
C GLY A 377 -3.12 14.65 24.35
N LYS A 378 -2.08 14.65 23.51
CA LYS A 378 -1.03 15.67 23.48
C LYS A 378 -1.04 16.39 22.13
N ILE A 379 -1.13 17.71 22.16
CA ILE A 379 -0.99 18.57 20.98
C ILE A 379 0.01 19.65 21.37
N THR A 380 1.24 19.52 20.88
CA THR A 380 2.36 20.38 21.29
C THR A 380 3.02 21.00 20.08
N HIS A 381 3.31 22.30 20.12
CA HIS A 381 3.96 23.04 19.05
C HIS A 381 3.24 22.95 17.70
N CYS A 382 1.91 22.82 17.73
CA CYS A 382 1.11 22.65 16.52
C CYS A 382 0.56 24.00 16.04
N THR A 383 0.57 24.22 14.73
CA THR A 383 0.03 25.43 14.10
C THR A 383 -1.29 25.12 13.40
N PHE A 384 -2.33 25.86 13.75
CA PHE A 384 -3.63 25.84 13.09
C PHE A 384 -3.80 27.16 12.32
N ARG A 385 -3.97 27.11 11.01
CA ARG A 385 -4.10 28.32 10.17
C ARG A 385 -5.02 28.11 8.98
N HIS A 386 -5.57 29.20 8.45
CA HIS A 386 -6.46 29.17 7.29
C HIS A 386 -7.64 28.20 7.45
N LEU A 387 -8.17 28.10 8.67
CA LEU A 387 -9.32 27.26 8.97
C LEU A 387 -10.61 28.06 8.73
N PRO A 388 -11.61 27.47 8.07
CA PRO A 388 -12.92 28.11 7.90
C PRO A 388 -13.78 27.99 9.16
N GLY A 389 -13.45 27.07 10.07
CA GLY A 389 -14.13 26.87 11.35
C GLY A 389 -13.15 26.69 12.52
N PRO A 390 -13.60 26.10 13.64
CA PRO A 390 -12.76 25.91 14.82
C PRO A 390 -11.52 25.05 14.56
N GLY A 391 -10.43 25.32 15.27
CA GLY A 391 -9.24 24.46 15.23
C GLY A 391 -9.48 23.09 15.85
N ILE A 392 -10.09 23.06 17.03
CA ILE A 392 -10.38 21.85 17.77
C ILE A 392 -11.80 21.91 18.32
N VAL A 393 -12.57 20.85 18.09
CA VAL A 393 -13.88 20.64 18.69
C VAL A 393 -13.86 19.37 19.51
N ALA A 394 -14.29 19.44 20.76
CA ALA A 394 -14.55 18.27 21.59
C ALA A 394 -16.03 18.27 21.97
N THR A 395 -16.84 17.44 21.31
CA THR A 395 -18.26 17.29 21.65
C THR A 395 -18.43 16.52 22.96
N SER A 396 -17.54 15.56 23.17
CA SER A 396 -17.48 14.69 24.35
C SER A 396 -16.12 14.01 24.40
N ALA A 397 -15.46 14.05 25.56
CA ALA A 397 -14.22 13.33 25.84
C ALA A 397 -14.20 12.92 27.31
N LYS A 398 -13.65 11.73 27.61
CA LYS A 398 -13.60 11.22 29.00
C LYS A 398 -12.44 11.78 29.80
N GLU A 399 -11.37 12.22 29.14
CA GLU A 399 -10.15 12.72 29.75
C GLU A 399 -9.72 14.07 29.14
N ARG A 400 -9.09 14.91 29.94
CA ARG A 400 -8.51 16.21 29.52
C ARG A 400 -7.26 16.05 28.65
N PHE A 401 -6.77 17.16 28.08
CA PHE A 401 -5.45 17.19 27.43
C PHE A 401 -4.36 16.82 28.44
N GLN A 402 -3.42 15.99 27.98
CA GLN A 402 -2.21 15.63 28.71
C GLN A 402 -1.11 16.68 28.53
N ALA A 403 -1.06 17.31 27.37
CA ALA A 403 -0.23 18.47 27.05
C ALA A 403 -0.90 19.28 25.92
N PHE A 404 -0.85 20.61 26.04
CA PHE A 404 -1.40 21.53 25.05
C PHE A 404 -0.61 22.84 25.06
N ASP A 405 0.11 23.13 23.97
CA ASP A 405 0.93 24.34 23.80
C ASP A 405 1.04 24.80 22.33
#